data_AF-A0A924E8X9-F1
#
_entry.id   AF-A0A924E8X9-F1
#
_cell.length_a   1.000
_cell.length_b   1.000
_cell.length_c   1.000
_cell.angle_alpha   90.00
_cell.angle_beta   90.00
_cell.angle_gamma   90.00
#
_symmetry.space_group_name_H-M   'P 1'
#
loop_
_entity.id
_entity.type
_entity.pdbx_description
1 polymer ?
#
loop_
_entity_poly.entity_id
_entity_poly.type
_entity_poly.pdbx_seq_one_letter_code
_entity_poly.pdbx_strand_id
1 'polypeptide(L)'
;MKALLRLIGLVLLSGAALQLYFVGRIAVMAAVNPESTAFERSEVFRLASATGSIKWRQQWVPYSQISAHLKSAVIASEDATFVEHDGVDMEALEKAWDKNAKAEQRVLQSAPRSAPQKSSPIAA
;
A
#
# COMPACT_ATOMS: atom_id res chain seq x y z
N MET A 1 -33.00 -1.06 27.17
CA MET A 1 -32.72 -2.36 26.50
C MET A 1 -33.20 -2.42 25.05
N LYS A 2 -34.50 -2.18 24.74
CA LYS A 2 -35.02 -2.23 23.36
C LYS A 2 -34.30 -1.28 22.37
N ALA A 3 -33.96 -0.06 22.80
CA ALA A 3 -33.21 0.89 21.98
C ALA A 3 -31.78 0.42 21.67
N LEU A 4 -31.10 -0.19 22.64
CA LEU A 4 -29.76 -0.75 22.47
C LEU A 4 -29.77 -1.92 21.47
N LEU A 5 -30.75 -2.83 21.58
CA LEU A 5 -30.92 -3.93 20.63
C LEU A 5 -31.19 -3.45 19.20
N ARG A 6 -31.97 -2.37 19.04
CA ARG A 6 -32.18 -1.74 17.72
C ARG A 6 -30.90 -1.16 17.14
N LEU A 7 -30.09 -0.47 17.95
CA LEU A 7 -28.79 0.06 17.49
C LEU A 7 -27.83 -1.05 17.10
N ILE A 8 -27.73 -2.12 17.90
CA ILE A 8 -26.92 -3.29 17.55
C ILE A 8 -27.42 -3.90 16.23
N GLY A 9 -28.73 -4.07 16.07
CA GLY A 9 -29.32 -4.56 14.82
C GLY A 9 -28.99 -3.68 13.61
N LEU A 10 -29.05 -2.35 13.76
CA LEU A 10 -28.69 -1.40 12.69
C LEU A 10 -27.20 -1.45 12.34
N VAL A 11 -26.32 -1.57 13.33
CA VAL A 11 -24.86 -1.70 13.10
C VAL A 11 -24.57 -3.00 12.36
N LEU A 12 -25.17 -4.12 12.78
CA LEU A 12 -25.00 -5.40 12.09
C LEU A 12 -25.55 -5.36 10.67
N LEU A 13 -26.73 -4.78 10.46
CA LEU A 13 -27.32 -4.60 9.14
C LEU A 13 -26.45 -3.73 8.24
N SER A 14 -25.94 -2.61 8.76
CA SER A 14 -25.02 -1.72 8.05
C SER A 14 -23.72 -2.44 7.69
N GLY A 15 -23.15 -3.19 8.63
CA GLY A 15 -21.97 -4.03 8.40
C GLY A 15 -22.21 -5.06 7.29
N ALA A 16 -23.34 -5.78 7.34
CA ALA A 16 -23.71 -6.74 6.31
C ALA A 16 -23.92 -6.07 4.94
N ALA A 17 -24.61 -4.93 4.89
CA ALA A 17 -24.81 -4.16 3.66
C ALA A 17 -23.47 -3.70 3.06
N LEU A 18 -22.51 -3.27 3.89
CA LEU A 18 -21.18 -2.89 3.44
C LEU A 18 -20.41 -4.08 2.84
N GLN A 19 -20.47 -5.26 3.46
CA GLN A 19 -19.84 -6.47 2.90
C GLN A 19 -20.48 -6.84 1.55
N LEU A 20 -21.81 -6.81 1.45
CA LEU A 20 -22.53 -7.09 0.20
C LEU A 20 -22.17 -6.09 -0.89
N TYR A 21 -21.99 -4.81 -0.55
CA TYR A 21 -21.52 -3.79 -1.49
C TYR A 21 -20.14 -4.14 -2.06
N PHE A 22 -19.17 -4.51 -1.21
CA PHE A 22 -17.84 -4.87 -1.69
C PHE A 22 -17.84 -6.15 -2.53
N VAL A 23 -18.56 -7.19 -2.09
CA VAL A 23 -18.70 -8.43 -2.86
C VAL A 23 -19.34 -8.16 -4.22
N GLY A 24 -20.44 -7.40 -4.25
CA GLY A 24 -21.12 -7.01 -5.49
C GLY A 24 -20.20 -6.23 -6.42
N ARG A 25 -19.43 -5.29 -5.88
CA ARG A 25 -18.44 -4.51 -6.65
C ARG A 25 -17.35 -5.39 -7.24
N ILE A 26 -16.83 -6.37 -6.49
CA ILE A 26 -15.84 -7.34 -7.00
C ILE A 26 -16.45 -8.21 -8.10
N ALA A 27 -17.68 -8.70 -7.89
CA ALA A 27 -18.38 -9.51 -8.89
C ALA A 27 -18.61 -8.75 -10.20
N VAL A 28 -18.98 -7.47 -10.12
CA VAL A 28 -19.09 -6.60 -11.30
C VAL A 28 -17.73 -6.47 -12.01
N MET A 29 -16.64 -6.33 -11.26
CA MET A 29 -15.29 -6.22 -11.83
C MET A 29 -14.80 -7.50 -12.52
N ALA A 30 -15.37 -8.66 -12.20
CA ALA A 30 -15.08 -9.89 -12.92
C ALA A 30 -15.65 -9.88 -14.35
N ALA A 31 -16.69 -9.07 -14.61
CA ALA A 31 -17.34 -8.96 -15.92
C ALA A 31 -17.03 -7.62 -16.63
N VAL A 32 -16.84 -6.55 -15.87
CA VAL A 32 -16.59 -5.20 -16.36
C VAL A 32 -15.22 -4.76 -15.89
N ASN A 33 -14.32 -4.55 -16.83
CA ASN A 33 -12.97 -4.14 -16.51
C ASN A 33 -12.96 -2.77 -15.79
N PRO A 34 -12.17 -2.59 -14.72
CA PRO A 34 -12.09 -1.30 -14.04
C PRO A 34 -11.49 -0.21 -14.95
N GLU A 35 -11.96 1.02 -14.80
CA GLU A 35 -11.49 2.13 -15.64
C GLU A 35 -10.10 2.63 -15.24
N SER A 36 -9.81 2.72 -13.93
CA SER A 36 -8.51 3.16 -13.41
C SER A 36 -8.25 2.67 -11.99
N THR A 37 -6.98 2.53 -11.65
CA THR A 37 -6.47 2.22 -10.31
C THR A 37 -6.19 3.50 -9.51
N ALA A 38 -6.06 3.37 -8.19
CA ALA A 38 -5.70 4.50 -7.33
C ALA A 38 -4.30 5.05 -7.67
N PHE A 39 -3.35 4.16 -7.99
CA PHE A 39 -2.00 4.53 -8.38
C PHE A 39 -2.00 5.32 -9.69
N GLU A 40 -2.68 4.84 -10.72
CA GLU A 40 -2.80 5.55 -11.99
C GLU A 40 -3.40 6.94 -11.81
N ARG A 41 -4.45 7.10 -10.99
CA ARG A 41 -5.03 8.42 -10.72
C ARG A 41 -4.07 9.36 -10.01
N SER A 42 -3.28 8.85 -9.07
CA SER A 42 -2.26 9.67 -8.39
C SER A 42 -1.17 10.12 -9.36
N GLU A 43 -0.77 9.26 -10.28
CA GLU A 43 0.26 9.54 -11.27
C GLU A 43 -0.25 10.50 -12.35
N VAL A 44 -1.50 10.35 -12.77
CA VAL A 44 -2.20 11.30 -13.64
C VAL A 44 -2.20 12.70 -13.02
N PHE A 45 -2.53 12.83 -11.74
CA PHE A 45 -2.50 14.12 -11.05
C PHE A 45 -1.09 14.72 -10.99
N ARG A 46 -0.08 13.88 -10.71
CA ARG A 46 1.33 14.28 -10.67
C ARG A 46 1.80 14.79 -12.03
N LEU A 47 1.51 14.05 -13.10
CA LEU A 47 1.88 14.39 -14.48
C LEU A 47 1.12 15.62 -14.99
N ALA A 48 -0.16 15.77 -14.66
CA ALA A 48 -0.92 16.98 -14.95
C ALA A 48 -0.26 18.22 -14.34
N SER A 49 0.13 18.11 -13.07
CA SER A 49 0.73 19.22 -12.31
C SER A 49 2.14 19.56 -12.79
N ALA A 50 2.93 18.56 -13.22
CA ALA A 50 4.32 18.76 -13.64
C ALA A 50 4.47 19.18 -15.12
N THR A 51 3.68 18.58 -16.01
CA THR A 51 3.86 18.68 -17.47
C THR A 51 2.67 19.31 -18.20
N GLY A 52 1.55 19.56 -17.53
CA GLY A 52 0.36 20.21 -18.11
C GLY A 52 -0.39 19.37 -19.17
N SER A 53 0.07 18.16 -19.48
CA SER A 53 -0.59 17.26 -20.42
C SER A 53 -0.45 15.80 -19.99
N ILE A 54 -1.47 15.01 -20.27
CA ILE A 54 -1.53 13.58 -19.94
C ILE A 54 -1.86 12.83 -21.22
N LYS A 55 -0.96 11.97 -21.67
CA LYS A 55 -1.23 11.02 -22.76
C LYS A 55 -1.67 9.69 -22.16
N TRP A 56 -2.98 9.52 -21.98
CA TRP A 56 -3.56 8.31 -21.41
C TRP A 56 -3.78 7.24 -22.50
N ARG A 57 -3.34 6.00 -22.23
CA ARG A 57 -3.64 4.85 -23.07
C ARG A 57 -3.75 3.60 -22.19
N GLN A 58 -4.93 3.00 -22.18
CA GLN A 58 -5.20 1.75 -21.47
C GLN A 58 -5.99 0.82 -22.39
N GLN A 59 -5.58 -0.45 -22.45
CA GLN A 59 -6.28 -1.48 -23.21
C GLN A 59 -6.32 -2.78 -22.42
N TRP A 60 -7.53 -3.29 -22.21
CA TRP A 60 -7.74 -4.60 -21.59
C TRP A 60 -7.47 -5.69 -22.62
N VAL A 61 -6.62 -6.65 -22.25
CA VAL A 61 -6.29 -7.82 -23.07
C VAL A 61 -6.50 -9.09 -22.26
N PRO A 62 -7.00 -10.19 -22.87
CA PRO A 62 -7.13 -11.46 -22.18
C PRO A 62 -5.79 -11.96 -21.67
N TYR A 63 -5.77 -12.60 -20.50
CA TYR A 63 -4.53 -13.10 -19.87
C TYR A 63 -3.75 -14.08 -20.76
N SER A 64 -4.44 -14.83 -21.63
CA SER A 64 -3.84 -15.74 -22.60
C SER A 64 -3.07 -15.04 -23.73
N GLN A 65 -3.39 -13.78 -24.02
CA GLN A 65 -2.69 -12.97 -25.04
C GLN A 65 -1.46 -12.25 -24.48
N ILE A 66 -1.22 -12.34 -23.17
CA ILE A 66 -0.05 -11.76 -22.52
C ILE A 66 1.11 -12.76 -22.58
N SER A 67 2.24 -12.34 -23.15
CA SER A 67 3.48 -13.14 -23.23
C SER A 67 3.91 -13.65 -21.85
N ALA A 68 4.36 -14.89 -21.78
CA ALA A 68 4.89 -15.48 -20.55
C ALA A 68 6.09 -14.70 -20.01
N HIS A 69 6.96 -14.20 -20.89
CA HIS A 69 8.11 -13.40 -20.49
C HIS A 69 7.71 -12.08 -19.82
N LEU A 70 6.64 -11.43 -20.31
CA LEU A 70 6.14 -10.20 -19.70
C LEU A 70 5.57 -10.47 -18.31
N LYS A 71 4.86 -11.58 -18.12
CA LYS A 71 4.34 -12.00 -16.80
C LYS A 71 5.49 -12.19 -15.81
N SER A 72 6.51 -12.95 -16.20
CA SER A 72 7.69 -13.18 -15.34
C SER A 72 8.47 -11.91 -15.06
N ALA A 73 8.59 -10.99 -16.03
CA ALA A 73 9.27 -9.72 -15.84
C ALA A 73 8.56 -8.84 -14.79
N VAL A 74 7.23 -8.76 -14.83
CA VAL A 74 6.44 -7.99 -13.86
C VAL A 74 6.52 -8.60 -12.46
N ILE A 75 6.40 -9.94 -12.34
CA ILE A 75 6.55 -10.63 -11.06
C ILE A 75 7.94 -10.33 -10.49
N ALA A 76 9.01 -10.51 -11.27
CA ALA A 76 10.37 -10.26 -10.80
C ALA A 76 10.64 -8.79 -10.43
N SER A 77 9.96 -7.81 -11.05
CA SER A 77 10.17 -6.39 -10.74
C SER A 77 9.38 -5.90 -9.52
N GLU A 78 8.19 -6.45 -9.27
CA GLU A 78 7.30 -6.01 -8.18
C GLU A 78 7.44 -6.89 -6.94
N ASP A 79 7.30 -8.21 -7.09
CA ASP A 79 7.30 -9.18 -6.01
C ASP A 79 7.75 -10.56 -6.54
N ALA A 80 9.06 -10.82 -6.45
CA ALA A 80 9.65 -12.04 -6.99
C ALA A 80 9.14 -13.33 -6.31
N THR A 81 8.66 -13.22 -5.07
CA THR A 81 8.14 -14.31 -4.24
C THR A 81 6.62 -14.42 -4.30
N PHE A 82 5.95 -13.62 -5.15
CA PHE A 82 4.50 -13.55 -5.24
C PHE A 82 3.79 -14.90 -5.39
N VAL A 83 4.40 -15.84 -6.13
CA VAL A 83 3.83 -17.17 -6.38
C VAL A 83 4.08 -18.17 -5.25
N GLU A 84 4.91 -17.81 -4.28
CA GLU A 84 5.33 -18.67 -3.18
C GLU A 84 4.48 -18.47 -1.92
N HIS A 85 3.69 -17.38 -1.86
CA HIS A 85 2.85 -17.04 -0.71
C HIS A 85 1.41 -16.65 -1.09
N ASP A 86 0.45 -16.97 -0.23
CA ASP A 86 -0.99 -16.67 -0.43
C ASP A 86 -1.37 -15.19 -0.14
N GLY A 87 -0.41 -14.28 -0.31
CA GLY A 87 -0.61 -12.83 -0.31
C GLY A 87 0.20 -12.06 0.73
N VAL A 88 0.59 -12.70 1.84
CA VAL A 88 1.49 -12.08 2.83
C VAL A 88 2.69 -12.99 3.08
N ASP A 89 3.86 -12.52 2.69
CA ASP A 89 5.12 -13.16 3.04
C ASP A 89 5.49 -12.82 4.50
N MET A 90 5.13 -13.74 5.40
CA MET A 90 5.43 -13.59 6.83
C MET A 90 6.93 -13.63 7.11
N GLU A 91 7.71 -14.38 6.33
CA GLU A 91 9.16 -14.51 6.52
C GLU A 91 9.90 -13.23 6.07
N ALA A 92 9.49 -12.65 4.94
CA ALA A 92 10.01 -11.36 4.50
C ALA A 92 9.63 -10.24 5.49
N LEU A 93 8.41 -10.28 6.04
CA LEU A 93 7.96 -9.31 7.05
C LEU A 93 8.81 -9.40 8.32
N GLU A 94 9.04 -10.61 8.82
CA GLU A 94 9.89 -10.85 10.00
C GLU A 94 11.34 -10.37 9.76
N LYS A 95 11.93 -10.73 8.61
CA LYS A 95 13.28 -10.26 8.23
C LYS A 95 13.36 -8.74 8.12
N ALA A 96 12.34 -8.09 7.55
CA ALA A 96 12.29 -6.64 7.41
C ALA A 96 12.17 -5.97 8.80
N TRP A 97 11.34 -6.51 9.68
CA TRP A 97 11.20 -6.06 11.06
C TRP A 97 12.53 -6.13 11.80
N ASP A 98 13.19 -7.27 11.76
CA ASP A 98 14.49 -7.51 12.38
C ASP A 98 15.58 -6.57 11.86
N LYS A 99 15.62 -6.37 10.54
CA LYS A 99 16.57 -5.45 9.90
C LYS A 99 16.34 -4.02 10.36
N ASN A 100 15.09 -3.58 10.43
CA ASN A 100 14.74 -2.23 10.88
C ASN A 100 15.06 -2.03 12.36
N ALA A 101 14.71 -2.99 13.22
CA ALA A 101 15.03 -2.96 14.65
C ALA A 101 16.55 -2.89 14.90
N LYS A 102 17.34 -3.69 14.16
CA LYS A 102 18.81 -3.64 14.24
C LYS A 102 19.37 -2.31 13.71
N ALA A 103 18.79 -1.74 12.65
CA ALA A 103 19.19 -0.44 12.12
C ALA A 103 18.89 0.70 13.13
N GLU A 104 17.72 0.68 13.76
CA GLU A 104 17.32 1.64 14.79
C GLU A 104 18.25 1.58 16.01
N GLN A 105 18.57 0.37 16.50
CA GLN A 105 19.53 0.18 17.57
C GLN A 105 20.92 0.73 17.23
N ARG A 106 21.38 0.57 15.99
CA ARG A 106 22.66 1.15 15.53
C ARG A 106 22.60 2.68 15.51
N VAL A 107 21.50 3.28 15.03
CA VAL A 107 21.33 4.74 15.03
C VAL A 107 21.34 5.30 16.46
N LEU A 108 20.65 4.63 17.39
CA LEU A 108 20.63 5.03 18.81
C LEU A 108 22.00 4.90 19.49
N GLN A 109 22.78 3.88 19.14
CA GLN A 109 24.15 3.71 19.66
C GLN A 109 25.16 4.67 19.02
N SER A 110 24.91 5.09 17.78
CA SER A 110 25.77 6.01 17.02
C SER A 110 25.41 7.49 17.22
N ALA A 111 24.29 7.78 17.90
CA ALA A 111 23.92 9.14 18.24
C ALA A 111 25.02 9.75 19.12
N PRO A 112 25.65 10.87 18.71
CA PRO A 112 26.74 11.45 19.47
C PRO A 112 26.19 11.87 20.85
N ARG A 113 26.79 11.36 21.92
CA ARG A 113 26.60 11.90 23.27
C ARG A 113 26.81 13.40 23.18
N SER A 114 25.74 14.17 23.38
CA SER A 114 25.75 15.62 23.44
C SER A 114 26.92 16.06 24.31
N ALA A 115 27.96 16.62 23.69
CA ALA A 115 29.10 17.16 24.42
C ALA A 115 28.58 18.27 25.35
N PRO A 116 29.04 18.35 26.61
CA PRO A 116 28.60 19.41 27.50
C PRO A 116 29.04 20.76 26.89
N GLN A 117 28.05 21.60 26.61
CA GLN A 117 28.24 22.93 26.07
C GLN A 117 29.03 23.77 27.10
N LYS A 118 30.33 23.93 26.88
CA LYS A 118 31.15 24.86 27.66
C LYS A 118 30.66 26.28 27.35
N SER A 119 29.91 26.86 28.28
CA SER A 119 29.63 28.29 28.32
C SER A 119 30.95 29.03 28.61
N SER A 120 31.54 29.66 27.60
CA SER A 120 32.61 30.63 27.83
C SER A 120 32.00 31.88 28.47
N PRO A 121 32.57 32.40 29.57
CA PRO A 121 32.13 33.66 30.13
C PRO A 121 32.53 34.80 29.18
N ILE A 122 31.56 35.67 28.89
CA ILE A 122 31.77 36.92 28.18
C ILE A 122 32.64 37.80 29.08
N ALA A 123 33.88 38.07 28.65
CA ALA A 123 34.73 39.07 29.28
C ALA A 123 34.25 40.47 28.84
N ALA A 124 34.01 41.33 29.82
CA ALA A 124 33.79 42.78 29.67
C ALA A 124 35.12 43.51 29.94
#